data_AF-A0ABD2IQZ6-F1
#
_entry.id   AF-A0ABD2IQZ6-F1
#
_cell.length_a   1.000
_cell.length_b   1.000
_cell.length_c   1.000
_cell.angle_alpha   90.00
_cell.angle_beta   90.00
_cell.angle_gamma   90.00
#
_symmetry.space_group_name_H-M   'P 1'
#
loop_
_entity.id
_entity.type
_entity.pdbx_description
1 polymer ?
#
loop_
_entity_poly.entity_id
_entity_poly.type
_entity_poly.pdbx_seq_one_letter_code
_entity_poly.pdbx_strand_id
1 'polypeptide(L)'
;MFEAGVNIGHTCAPEIKQLPSAASPQPQQNGGGDSADKIGPDQMRLLNAQIAAYKMLARNEPVPRALLREVSDRKRDDTLPLPYEYPYELPDGRKLPYDLSKILLIHQQRTNTRTTDIPTPPGIDPEVVLRERENRKPAVVP
;
A
#
# COMPACT_ATOMS: atom_id res chain seq x y z
N MET A 1 36.48 21.56 -52.09
CA MET A 1 35.80 22.71 -52.72
C MET A 1 34.33 22.35 -52.85
N PHE A 2 33.46 23.17 -52.25
CA PHE A 2 31.98 23.23 -52.29
C PHE A 2 31.21 22.02 -51.73
N GLU A 3 30.53 22.11 -50.56
CA GLU A 3 29.37 22.94 -50.12
C GLU A 3 28.01 22.51 -50.71
N ALA A 4 27.09 22.23 -49.77
CA ALA A 4 25.62 22.34 -49.79
C ALA A 4 24.82 21.57 -50.87
N GLY A 5 23.66 20.98 -50.61
CA GLY A 5 22.73 21.02 -49.48
C GLY A 5 21.39 20.42 -49.92
N VAL A 6 20.43 20.34 -49.00
CA VAL A 6 18.93 20.32 -49.14
C VAL A 6 18.40 19.61 -47.89
N ASN A 7 18.04 20.37 -46.85
CA ASN A 7 16.69 20.87 -46.54
C ASN A 7 15.73 19.79 -46.03
N ILE A 8 15.58 19.72 -44.70
CA ILE A 8 14.33 19.29 -44.07
C ILE A 8 14.01 20.32 -42.98
N GLY A 9 13.10 21.23 -43.31
CA GLY A 9 12.42 22.07 -42.35
C GLY A 9 11.04 21.48 -42.00
N HIS A 10 10.50 22.01 -40.90
CA HIS A 10 9.14 21.88 -40.34
C HIS A 10 8.99 20.79 -39.28
N THR A 11 9.14 21.18 -38.00
CA THR A 11 8.08 21.48 -36.99
C THR A 11 7.33 20.22 -36.56
N CYS A 12 6.97 19.96 -35.30
CA CYS A 12 6.59 20.79 -34.18
C CYS A 12 6.76 19.94 -32.90
N ALA A 13 7.38 20.50 -31.85
CA ALA A 13 7.45 19.88 -30.52
C ALA A 13 6.20 20.31 -29.71
N PRO A 14 5.52 19.41 -28.98
CA PRO A 14 4.47 19.84 -28.06
C PRO A 14 5.10 20.44 -26.78
N GLU A 15 5.05 21.78 -26.73
CA GLU A 15 4.79 22.64 -25.58
C GLU A 15 5.03 22.06 -24.17
N ILE A 16 6.21 22.32 -23.62
CA ILE A 16 6.45 22.29 -22.17
C ILE A 16 5.88 23.60 -21.61
N LYS A 17 4.65 23.57 -21.06
CA LYS A 17 4.19 24.65 -20.19
C LYS A 17 5.01 24.63 -18.90
N GLN A 18 5.95 25.56 -18.83
CA GLN A 18 6.60 25.99 -17.60
C GLN A 18 5.53 26.52 -16.63
N LEU A 19 5.42 25.88 -15.46
CA LEU A 19 4.75 26.46 -14.29
C LEU A 19 5.78 27.35 -13.55
N PRO A 20 5.42 28.59 -13.17
CA PRO A 20 6.35 29.52 -12.55
C PRO A 20 6.70 29.16 -11.10
N SER A 21 7.91 29.60 -10.75
CA SER A 21 8.62 29.46 -9.49
C SER A 21 7.92 30.10 -8.28
N ALA A 22 8.08 29.42 -7.14
CA ALA A 22 8.12 29.91 -5.76
C ALA A 22 7.24 31.12 -5.35
N ALA A 23 6.16 30.81 -4.64
CA ALA A 23 5.59 31.70 -3.63
C ALA A 23 5.19 30.88 -2.40
N SER A 24 5.71 31.28 -1.24
CA SER A 24 5.44 30.70 0.08
C SER A 24 3.93 30.63 0.38
N PRO A 25 3.41 29.58 1.03
CA PRO A 25 2.04 29.63 1.54
C PRO A 25 1.96 30.57 2.75
N GLN A 26 1.35 31.74 2.57
CA GLN A 26 0.79 32.52 3.67
C GLN A 26 -0.52 31.89 4.13
N PRO A 27 -0.84 31.90 5.44
CA PRO A 27 -2.12 31.39 5.95
C PRO A 27 -3.22 32.44 5.70
N GLN A 28 -4.13 32.15 4.76
CA GLN A 28 -5.38 32.91 4.64
C GLN A 28 -6.46 32.26 5.50
N GLN A 29 -6.73 32.92 6.63
CA GLN A 29 -7.88 32.69 7.47
C GLN A 29 -9.10 33.38 6.82
N ASN A 30 -10.21 32.67 6.70
CA ASN A 30 -11.53 33.28 6.68
C ASN A 30 -12.56 32.28 7.19
N GLY A 31 -13.35 32.75 8.16
CA GLY A 31 -14.07 31.93 9.12
C GLY A 31 -15.49 31.54 8.71
N GLY A 32 -15.85 30.33 9.11
CA GLY A 32 -17.22 29.91 9.40
C GLY A 32 -17.23 29.27 10.79
N GLY A 33 -17.72 29.97 11.81
CA GLY A 33 -18.12 29.37 13.09
C GLY A 33 -19.45 28.65 12.89
N ASP A 34 -19.73 27.51 13.51
CA ASP A 34 -19.60 27.24 14.94
C ASP A 34 -19.14 25.80 15.24
N SER A 35 -18.35 25.67 16.32
CA SER A 35 -17.88 24.42 16.95
C SER A 35 -16.73 23.67 16.29
N ALA A 36 -15.79 24.40 15.69
CA ALA A 36 -14.47 23.87 15.39
C ALA A 36 -13.66 23.66 16.68
N ASP A 37 -13.27 22.41 16.91
CA ASP A 37 -11.88 22.06 17.20
C ASP A 37 -11.31 22.39 18.59
N LYS A 38 -12.07 22.14 19.65
CA LYS A 38 -11.43 21.75 20.91
C LYS A 38 -11.26 20.24 20.89
N ILE A 39 -10.07 19.78 20.51
CA ILE A 39 -9.69 18.36 20.58
C ILE A 39 -10.10 17.83 21.96
N GLY A 40 -11.06 16.90 21.98
CA GLY A 40 -11.55 16.31 23.21
C GLY A 40 -10.42 15.57 23.94
N PRO A 41 -10.47 15.40 25.27
CA PRO A 41 -9.41 14.74 26.03
C PRO A 41 -9.12 13.32 25.53
N ASP A 42 -10.15 12.58 25.10
CA ASP A 42 -10.01 11.25 24.51
C ASP A 42 -9.35 11.27 23.13
N GLN A 43 -9.65 12.28 22.32
CA GLN A 43 -9.01 12.48 21.02
C GLN A 43 -7.53 12.85 21.18
N MET A 44 -7.19 13.67 22.18
CA MET A 44 -5.80 13.99 22.51
C MET A 44 -5.04 12.76 22.99
N ARG A 45 -5.67 11.94 23.85
CA ARG A 45 -5.11 10.67 24.32
C ARG A 45 -4.79 9.73 23.15
N LEU A 46 -5.72 9.59 22.21
CA LEU A 46 -5.53 8.80 21.00
C LEU A 46 -4.40 9.34 20.10
N LEU A 47 -4.36 10.65 19.87
CA LEU A 47 -3.30 11.27 19.07
C LEU A 47 -1.92 11.02 19.69
N ASN A 48 -1.81 11.14 21.00
CA ASN A 48 -0.58 10.83 21.73
C ASN A 48 -0.18 9.36 21.60
N ALA A 49 -1.14 8.44 21.73
CA ALA A 49 -0.91 7.00 21.55
C ALA A 49 -0.46 6.67 20.12
N GLN A 50 -1.07 7.30 19.11
CA GLN A 50 -0.71 7.14 17.71
C GLN A 50 0.71 7.66 17.44
N ILE A 51 1.04 8.87 17.92
CA ILE A 51 2.39 9.44 17.78
C ILE A 51 3.44 8.53 18.45
N ALA A 52 3.14 8.00 19.64
CA ALA A 52 4.03 7.09 20.34
C ALA A 52 4.27 5.80 19.53
N ALA A 53 3.22 5.18 19.00
CA ALA A 53 3.32 4.00 18.14
C ALA A 53 4.17 4.28 16.89
N TYR A 54 3.94 5.40 16.19
CA TYR A 54 4.72 5.76 15.00
C TYR A 54 6.20 5.98 15.33
N LYS A 55 6.54 6.63 16.45
CA LYS A 55 7.93 6.83 16.86
C LYS A 55 8.66 5.51 17.09
N MET A 56 7.99 4.51 17.64
CA MET A 56 8.57 3.17 17.84
C MET A 56 8.74 2.43 16.52
N LEU A 57 7.71 2.45 15.66
CA LEU A 57 7.79 1.83 14.33
C LEU A 57 8.90 2.43 13.47
N ALA A 58 9.07 3.75 13.48
CA ALA A 58 10.15 4.43 12.76
C ALA A 58 11.55 4.01 13.24
N ARG A 59 11.66 3.53 14.48
CA ARG A 59 12.91 3.02 15.07
C ARG A 59 13.04 1.50 14.98
N ASN A 60 12.10 0.81 14.32
CA ASN A 60 11.99 -0.65 14.30
C ASN A 60 11.89 -1.29 15.71
N GLU A 61 11.35 -0.57 16.69
CA GLU A 61 11.13 -1.06 18.04
C GLU A 61 9.77 -1.77 18.16
N PRO A 62 9.65 -2.82 19.00
CA PRO A 62 8.39 -3.53 19.18
C PRO A 62 7.36 -2.65 19.90
N VAL A 63 6.20 -2.42 19.29
CA VAL A 63 5.12 -1.60 19.86
C VAL A 63 4.36 -2.38 20.95
N PRO A 64 4.23 -1.86 22.17
CA PRO A 64 3.45 -2.46 23.25
C PRO A 64 1.99 -2.71 22.85
N ARG A 65 1.45 -3.88 23.23
CA ARG A 65 0.07 -4.28 22.90
C ARG A 65 -0.99 -3.31 23.43
N ALA A 66 -0.73 -2.66 24.57
CA ALA A 66 -1.63 -1.65 25.14
C ALA A 66 -1.81 -0.45 24.20
N LEU A 67 -0.72 0.05 23.61
CA LEU A 67 -0.76 1.15 22.65
C LEU A 67 -1.45 0.76 21.34
N LEU A 68 -1.21 -0.47 20.86
CA LEU A 68 -1.89 -0.96 19.65
C LEU A 68 -3.41 -1.01 19.84
N ARG A 69 -3.88 -1.45 21.01
CA ARG A 69 -5.31 -1.46 21.33
C ARG A 69 -5.89 -0.04 21.32
N GLU A 70 -5.22 0.88 22.00
CA GLU A 70 -5.64 2.28 22.12
C GLU A 70 -5.72 3.00 20.77
N VAL A 71 -4.80 2.71 19.83
CA VAL A 71 -4.84 3.25 18.46
C VAL A 71 -5.90 2.56 17.59
N SER A 72 -6.18 1.28 17.84
CA SER A 72 -7.09 0.45 17.04
C SER A 72 -8.56 0.60 17.43
N ASP A 73 -8.88 1.17 18.58
CA ASP A 73 -10.25 1.37 19.06
C ASP A 73 -11.04 2.42 18.25
N ARG A 74 -10.41 3.09 17.28
CA ARG A 74 -11.18 3.72 16.21
C ARG A 74 -11.90 2.62 15.46
N LYS A 75 -13.23 2.59 15.55
CA LYS A 75 -14.04 2.07 14.44
C LYS A 75 -13.39 2.63 13.18
N ARG A 76 -12.81 1.76 12.36
CA ARG A 76 -12.40 2.15 11.02
C ARG A 76 -13.66 2.77 10.46
N ASP A 77 -13.63 4.07 10.21
CA ASP A 77 -14.72 4.69 9.48
C ASP A 77 -14.76 3.93 8.16
N ASP A 78 -15.78 3.09 7.98
CA ASP A 78 -16.16 2.39 6.76
C ASP A 78 -16.60 3.42 5.68
N THR A 79 -15.86 4.52 5.60
CA THR A 79 -15.85 5.52 4.54
C THR A 79 -15.25 4.96 3.26
N LEU A 80 -14.55 3.82 3.37
CA LEU A 80 -14.22 3.02 2.21
C LEU A 80 -15.50 2.32 1.75
N PRO A 81 -15.84 2.41 0.45
CA PRO A 81 -16.91 1.64 -0.11
C PRO A 81 -16.78 0.16 0.25
N LEU A 82 -17.92 -0.52 0.43
CA LEU A 82 -17.93 -1.96 0.57
C LEU A 82 -17.06 -2.58 -0.53
N PRO A 83 -16.21 -3.58 -0.19
CA PRO A 83 -15.43 -4.29 -1.20
C PRO A 83 -16.35 -4.72 -2.32
N TYR A 84 -15.98 -4.35 -3.54
CA TYR A 84 -16.78 -4.66 -4.71
C TYR A 84 -16.92 -6.19 -4.85
N GLU A 85 -18.14 -6.69 -4.67
CA GLU A 85 -18.47 -8.09 -4.88
C GLU A 85 -18.87 -8.26 -6.34
N TYR A 86 -17.99 -8.87 -7.15
CA TYR A 86 -18.30 -9.17 -8.53
C TYR A 86 -19.28 -10.36 -8.58
N PRO A 87 -20.51 -10.18 -9.09
CA PRO A 87 -21.48 -11.25 -9.12
C PRO A 87 -20.98 -12.40 -10.00
N TYR A 88 -21.12 -13.64 -9.51
CA TYR A 88 -20.71 -14.85 -10.22
C TYR A 88 -21.47 -15.06 -11.55
N GLU A 89 -22.64 -14.44 -11.66
CA GLU A 89 -23.52 -14.50 -12.82
C GLU A 89 -23.76 -13.08 -13.35
N LEU A 90 -23.62 -12.90 -14.66
CA LEU A 90 -23.99 -11.65 -15.30
C LEU A 90 -25.51 -11.44 -15.17
N PRO A 91 -26.01 -10.20 -15.32
CA PRO A 91 -27.44 -9.89 -15.32
C PRO A 91 -28.30 -10.74 -16.27
N ASP A 92 -27.67 -11.33 -17.30
CA ASP A 92 -28.30 -12.20 -18.29
C ASP A 92 -28.33 -13.69 -17.88
N GLY A 93 -27.96 -14.04 -16.64
CA GLY A 93 -27.85 -15.42 -16.15
C GLY A 93 -26.72 -16.23 -16.79
N ARG A 94 -25.84 -15.57 -17.55
CA ARG A 94 -24.68 -16.20 -18.19
C ARG A 94 -23.52 -16.21 -17.21
N LYS A 95 -22.95 -17.39 -16.99
CA LYS A 95 -21.69 -17.54 -16.25
C LYS A 95 -20.54 -16.94 -17.05
N LEU A 96 -19.48 -16.54 -16.36
CA LEU A 96 -18.25 -16.09 -17.01
C LEU A 96 -17.78 -17.14 -18.05
N PRO A 97 -17.26 -16.71 -19.22
CA PRO A 97 -16.81 -17.62 -20.27
C PRO A 97 -15.78 -18.67 -19.82
N TYR A 98 -15.10 -18.40 -18.69
CA TYR A 98 -14.16 -19.32 -18.08
C TYR A 98 -14.56 -19.61 -16.63
N ASP A 99 -14.63 -20.90 -16.31
CA ASP A 99 -14.82 -21.38 -14.95
C ASP A 99 -13.48 -21.35 -14.20
N LEU A 100 -13.41 -20.60 -13.11
CA LEU A 100 -12.20 -20.47 -12.28
C LEU A 100 -11.71 -21.83 -11.78
N SER A 101 -12.60 -22.78 -11.47
CA SER A 101 -12.20 -24.11 -11.03
C SER A 101 -11.39 -24.85 -12.10
N LYS A 102 -11.80 -24.71 -13.37
CA LYS A 102 -11.10 -25.30 -14.52
C LYS A 102 -9.79 -24.57 -14.80
N ILE A 103 -9.77 -23.25 -14.70
CA ILE A 103 -8.52 -22.47 -14.86
C ILE A 103 -7.51 -22.86 -13.78
N LEU A 104 -7.94 -22.98 -12.52
CA LEU A 104 -7.07 -23.37 -11.41
C LEU A 104 -6.54 -24.79 -11.59
N LEU A 105 -7.38 -25.73 -12.06
CA LEU A 105 -6.96 -27.09 -12.38
C LEU A 105 -5.89 -27.11 -13.50
N ILE A 106 -6.10 -26.36 -14.58
CA ILE A 106 -5.13 -26.22 -15.67
C ILE A 106 -3.82 -25.60 -15.15
N HIS A 107 -3.92 -24.59 -14.29
CA HIS A 107 -2.75 -23.93 -13.71
C HIS A 107 -1.96 -24.88 -12.80
N GLN A 108 -2.64 -25.66 -11.96
CA GLN A 108 -2.02 -26.67 -11.09
C GLN A 108 -1.35 -27.77 -11.92
N GLN A 109 -2.03 -28.27 -12.95
CA GLN A 109 -1.46 -29.27 -13.85
C GLN A 109 -0.18 -28.74 -14.50
N ARG A 110 -0.23 -27.52 -15.05
CA ARG A 110 0.93 -26.90 -15.69
C ARG A 110 2.07 -26.62 -14.72
N THR A 111 1.80 -26.12 -13.52
CA THR A 111 2.86 -25.81 -12.55
C THR A 111 3.54 -27.06 -12.01
N ASN A 112 2.78 -28.15 -11.82
CA ASN A 112 3.34 -29.42 -11.33
C ASN A 112 4.07 -30.23 -12.40
N THR A 113 3.67 -30.13 -13.68
CA THR A 113 4.29 -30.91 -14.77
C THR A 113 5.31 -30.13 -15.59
N ARG A 114 5.36 -28.80 -15.45
CA ARG A 114 6.32 -27.96 -16.16
C ARG A 114 7.71 -28.15 -15.58
N THR A 115 8.57 -28.80 -16.36
CA THR A 115 10.01 -28.78 -16.16
C THR A 115 10.54 -27.40 -16.55
N THR A 116 11.12 -26.68 -15.60
CA THR A 116 11.87 -25.44 -15.86
C THR A 116 13.36 -25.77 -15.92
N ASP A 117 14.12 -25.08 -16.78
CA ASP A 117 15.59 -25.21 -16.84
C ASP A 117 16.29 -24.67 -15.58
N ILE A 118 15.55 -23.93 -14.74
CA ILE A 118 16.01 -23.40 -13.46
C ILE A 118 15.58 -24.38 -12.35
N PRO A 119 16.49 -24.80 -11.46
CA PRO A 119 16.15 -25.66 -10.33
C PRO A 119 15.18 -24.95 -9.38
N THR A 120 14.23 -25.68 -8.81
CA THR A 120 13.33 -25.17 -7.78
C THR A 120 14.16 -24.65 -6.60
N PRO A 121 13.91 -23.42 -6.11
CA PRO A 121 14.61 -22.93 -4.94
C PRO A 121 14.36 -23.84 -3.74
N PRO A 122 15.34 -24.00 -2.83
CA PRO A 122 15.13 -24.78 -1.61
C PRO A 122 13.98 -24.17 -0.81
N GLY A 123 13.12 -25.04 -0.27
CA GLY A 123 12.04 -24.63 0.62
C GLY A 123 12.58 -24.04 1.93
N ILE A 124 11.72 -23.30 2.62
CA ILE A 124 12.00 -22.80 3.96
C ILE A 124 11.50 -23.85 4.97
N ASP A 125 12.37 -24.33 5.85
CA ASP A 125 11.99 -25.25 6.93
C ASP A 125 11.27 -24.46 8.06
N PRO A 126 9.98 -24.76 8.35
CA PRO A 126 9.25 -24.06 9.39
C PRO A 126 9.89 -24.22 10.77
N GLU A 127 10.50 -25.36 11.08
CA GLU A 127 11.14 -25.61 12.38
C GLU A 127 12.38 -24.73 12.56
N VAL A 128 13.17 -24.55 11.51
CA VAL A 128 14.34 -23.67 11.52
C VAL A 128 13.91 -22.22 11.71
N VAL A 129 12.86 -21.77 11.02
CA VAL A 129 12.32 -20.41 11.17
C VAL A 129 11.78 -20.17 12.58
N LEU A 130 11.06 -21.15 13.15
CA LEU A 130 10.53 -21.04 14.52
C LEU A 130 11.66 -20.99 15.55
N ARG A 131 12.68 -21.83 15.40
CA ARG A 131 13.87 -21.84 16.27
C ARG A 131 14.65 -20.54 16.18
N GLU A 132 14.89 -20.03 14.98
CA GLU A 132 15.55 -18.74 14.80
C GLU A 132 14.73 -17.59 15.41
N ARG A 133 13.41 -17.62 15.23
CA ARG A 133 12.49 -16.64 15.84
C ARG A 133 12.54 -16.67 17.36
N GLU A 134 12.69 -17.84 17.97
CA GLU A 134 12.90 -17.94 19.42
C GLU A 134 14.24 -17.31 19.83
N ASN A 135 15.32 -17.60 19.10
CA ASN A 135 16.66 -17.07 19.37
C ASN A 135 16.78 -15.55 19.17
N ARG A 136 15.94 -14.96 18.30
CA ARG A 136 15.86 -13.51 18.08
C ARG A 136 15.13 -12.77 19.19
N LYS A 137 14.42 -13.45 20.09
CA LYS A 137 13.88 -12.78 21.27
C LYS A 137 15.09 -12.37 22.12
N PRO A 138 15.24 -11.08 22.51
CA PRO A 138 16.30 -10.71 23.43
C PRO A 138 16.18 -11.59 24.67
N ALA A 139 17.31 -12.08 25.18
CA ALA A 139 17.35 -12.67 26.51
C ALA A 139 16.66 -11.69 27.44
N VAL A 140 15.48 -12.06 27.94
CA VAL A 140 14.82 -11.30 29.00
C VAL A 140 15.72 -11.51 30.21
N VAL A 141 16.66 -10.58 30.38
CA VAL A 141 17.48 -10.50 31.59
C VAL A 141 16.50 -10.22 32.73
N PRO A 142 16.46 -11.08 33.77
CA PRO A 142 15.55 -10.92 34.90
C PRO A 142 15.80 -9.62 35.67
#